data_AF-A0A533QK35-F1
#
_entry.id   AF-A0A533QK35-F1
#
_cell.length_a   1.000
_cell.length_b   1.000
_cell.length_c   1.000
_cell.angle_alpha   90.00
_cell.angle_beta   90.00
_cell.angle_gamma   90.00
#
_symmetry.space_group_name_H-M   'P 1'
#
loop_
_entity.id
_entity.type
_entity.pdbx_description
1 polymer ?
#
loop_
_entity_poly.entity_id
_entity_poly.type
_entity_poly.pdbx_seq_one_letter_code
_entity_poly.pdbx_strand_id
1 'polypeptide(L)'
;MQKKLDSLKTRLAEIDDLNHAAAVLGWDQQTYMPPGGAEARAQQIATLSHISHEKFIDTAIGDILNELQEYADGLPDDSDDASLIRVTKRDYDKARRVPSALISEIAQAGAQAFEVWKEAKAGFNFTIFAPFLKRNLELRKRYAECLGYTDRIYDPLLDQFEPGMTTAQVETIFANIKQEIVPLAHAITSKSTVVDNSFLHQEFDEQKQWDICVKAARLIGYVFERGRLDRSPHPFTTSFSVDDVRITTRFLRDYFPAAFFATLHEAGHALYNQGISRKLEYTPLADGASLGVHESQSRMWENLVGRSRAFWKFFMPHVKDIFPEEFQNIHAENMYRAVNLVQPSFIRVEADEVTYNLHIMIRFELENDLLEDRISIHDLPNAWNVKMQEYLGITPPDNARGVLQDVHWSSGSFGYFPTYSVGNIFAAQLFDQVKKDLPDIETSLEKGAFQKLLDWLRPNLHAHGRKFTLDELARRITGEPLQTRSFITYLKNKFGEIYGL
;
A
#
# COMPACT_ATOMS: atom_id res chain seq x y z
N MET A 1 -12.36 -36.27 -5.80
CA MET A 1 -11.99 -34.84 -5.81
C MET A 1 -12.02 -34.24 -4.42
N GLN A 2 -13.12 -34.33 -3.66
CA GLN A 2 -13.18 -33.79 -2.30
C GLN A 2 -11.99 -34.15 -1.40
N LYS A 3 -11.62 -35.44 -1.29
CA LYS A 3 -10.45 -35.87 -0.49
C LYS A 3 -9.13 -35.19 -0.89
N LYS A 4 -8.94 -34.89 -2.19
CA LYS A 4 -7.74 -34.22 -2.70
C LYS A 4 -7.76 -32.73 -2.35
N LEU A 5 -8.92 -32.09 -2.50
CA LEU A 5 -9.13 -30.71 -2.08
C LEU A 5 -8.91 -30.53 -0.56
N ASP A 6 -9.44 -31.44 0.26
CA ASP A 6 -9.23 -31.43 1.70
C ASP A 6 -7.73 -31.60 2.02
N SER A 7 -7.04 -32.51 1.33
CA SER A 7 -5.59 -32.67 1.48
C SER A 7 -4.79 -31.43 1.05
N LEU A 8 -5.22 -30.72 0.00
CA LEU A 8 -4.61 -29.46 -0.41
C LEU A 8 -4.78 -28.40 0.69
N LYS A 9 -6.01 -28.23 1.19
CA LYS A 9 -6.32 -27.28 2.27
C LYS A 9 -5.50 -27.56 3.53
N THR A 10 -5.35 -28.82 3.94
CA THR A 10 -4.51 -29.17 5.09
C THR A 10 -3.05 -28.77 4.90
N ARG A 11 -2.48 -28.95 3.70
CA ARG A 11 -1.10 -28.55 3.40
C ARG A 11 -0.94 -27.03 3.38
N LEU A 12 -1.90 -26.33 2.77
CA LEU A 12 -1.89 -24.86 2.72
C LEU A 12 -2.04 -24.24 4.11
N ALA A 13 -2.87 -24.83 4.98
CA ALA A 13 -3.02 -24.39 6.36
C ALA A 13 -1.70 -24.41 7.14
N GLU A 14 -0.91 -25.49 7.01
CA GLU A 14 0.40 -25.58 7.67
C GLU A 14 1.37 -24.50 7.17
N ILE A 15 1.36 -24.21 5.86
CA ILE A 15 2.19 -23.17 5.24
C ILE A 15 1.75 -21.78 5.73
N ASP A 16 0.45 -21.55 5.82
CA ASP A 16 -0.15 -20.31 6.30
C ASP A 16 0.21 -20.06 7.77
N ASP A 17 0.12 -21.07 8.64
CA ASP A 17 0.51 -20.99 10.05
C ASP A 17 2.00 -20.60 10.21
N LEU A 18 2.89 -21.16 9.38
CA LEU A 18 4.32 -20.82 9.38
C LEU A 18 4.55 -19.36 8.96
N ASN A 19 3.82 -18.89 7.95
CA ASN A 19 3.89 -17.50 7.49
C ASN A 19 3.36 -16.54 8.55
N HIS A 20 2.24 -16.85 9.19
CA HIS A 20 1.67 -16.04 10.26
C HIS A 20 2.56 -16.01 11.51
N ALA A 21 3.19 -17.14 11.87
CA ALA A 21 4.20 -17.16 12.94
C ALA A 21 5.39 -16.25 12.61
N ALA A 22 5.90 -16.29 11.38
CA ALA A 22 6.96 -15.39 10.92
C ALA A 22 6.50 -13.91 10.95
N ALA A 23 5.26 -13.63 10.57
CA ALA A 23 4.70 -12.28 10.60
C ALA A 23 4.60 -11.74 12.04
N VAL A 24 4.19 -12.55 13.03
CA VAL A 24 4.20 -12.12 14.46
C VAL A 24 5.61 -11.77 14.92
N LEU A 25 6.60 -12.57 14.55
CA LEU A 25 8.01 -12.29 14.85
C LEU A 25 8.48 -10.99 14.17
N GLY A 26 8.04 -10.72 12.94
CA GLY A 26 8.31 -9.48 12.21
C GLY A 26 7.65 -8.26 12.85
N TRP A 27 6.42 -8.39 13.34
CA TRP A 27 5.75 -7.35 14.12
C TRP A 27 6.47 -7.05 15.43
N ASP A 28 6.84 -8.08 16.19
CA ASP A 28 7.55 -7.92 17.46
C ASP A 28 8.91 -7.25 17.25
N GLN A 29 9.59 -7.58 16.14
CA GLN A 29 10.88 -6.96 15.75
C GLN A 29 10.78 -5.44 15.61
N GLN A 30 9.62 -4.93 15.16
CA GLN A 30 9.40 -3.51 14.88
C GLN A 30 8.73 -2.75 16.03
N THR A 31 8.40 -3.43 17.14
CA THR A 31 7.60 -2.85 18.23
C THR A 31 8.25 -3.05 19.60
N TYR A 32 8.49 -4.30 20.01
CA TYR A 32 8.85 -4.65 21.38
C TYR A 32 10.22 -5.33 21.53
N MET A 33 10.78 -5.85 20.44
CA MET A 33 12.02 -6.61 20.48
C MET A 33 13.18 -5.77 21.04
N PRO A 34 13.94 -6.26 22.04
CA PRO A 34 15.15 -5.62 22.49
C PRO A 34 16.21 -5.53 21.37
N PRO A 35 17.01 -4.45 21.28
CA PRO A 35 18.00 -4.29 20.21
C PRO A 35 18.99 -5.46 20.07
N GLY A 36 19.38 -6.10 21.19
CA GLY A 36 20.29 -7.25 21.19
C GLY A 36 19.70 -8.56 20.62
N GLY A 37 18.40 -8.61 20.33
CA GLY A 37 17.72 -9.79 19.78
C GLY A 37 17.75 -9.91 18.25
N ALA A 38 18.26 -8.89 17.54
CA ALA A 38 18.12 -8.76 16.09
C ALA A 38 18.67 -9.96 15.29
N GLU A 39 19.86 -10.48 15.63
CA GLU A 39 20.48 -11.60 14.93
C GLU A 39 19.66 -12.89 15.05
N ALA A 40 19.29 -13.25 16.28
CA ALA A 40 18.48 -14.43 16.54
C ALA A 40 17.09 -14.31 15.90
N ARG A 41 16.47 -13.12 15.94
CA ARG A 41 15.18 -12.86 15.30
C ARG A 41 15.25 -13.05 13.78
N ALA A 42 16.27 -12.50 13.14
CA ALA A 42 16.48 -12.66 11.71
C ALA A 42 16.62 -14.15 11.33
N GLN A 43 17.36 -14.94 12.12
CA GLN A 43 17.49 -16.38 11.91
C GLN A 43 16.17 -17.13 12.08
N GLN A 44 15.36 -16.79 13.08
CA GLN A 44 14.04 -17.41 13.31
C GLN A 44 13.10 -17.16 12.12
N ILE A 45 12.98 -15.91 11.67
CA ILE A 45 12.15 -15.54 10.51
C ILE A 45 12.65 -16.27 9.26
N ALA A 46 13.96 -16.25 8.99
CA ALA A 46 14.54 -16.93 7.83
C ALA A 46 14.26 -18.44 7.85
N THR A 47 14.34 -19.08 9.02
CA THR A 47 14.04 -20.51 9.18
C THR A 47 12.58 -20.80 8.84
N LEU A 48 11.63 -20.04 9.39
CA LEU A 48 10.20 -20.24 9.12
C LEU A 48 9.85 -19.99 7.65
N SER A 49 10.37 -18.92 7.06
CA SER A 49 10.16 -18.60 5.65
C SER A 49 10.74 -19.68 4.73
N HIS A 50 11.90 -20.24 5.06
CA HIS A 50 12.50 -21.34 4.30
C HIS A 50 11.63 -22.60 4.35
N ILE A 51 11.21 -23.03 5.54
CA ILE A 51 10.34 -24.22 5.72
C ILE A 51 9.01 -24.03 4.98
N SER A 52 8.39 -22.86 5.12
CA SER A 52 7.14 -22.50 4.43
C SER A 52 7.31 -22.59 2.91
N HIS A 53 8.39 -21.99 2.37
CA HIS A 53 8.67 -22.02 0.94
C HIS A 53 8.91 -23.44 0.41
N GLU A 54 9.76 -24.24 1.07
CA GLU A 54 10.02 -25.63 0.67
C GLU A 54 8.75 -26.46 0.64
N LYS A 55 7.90 -26.34 1.66
CA LYS A 55 6.60 -27.00 1.71
C LYS A 55 5.68 -26.56 0.58
N PHE A 56 5.67 -25.27 0.25
CA PHE A 56 4.81 -24.72 -0.78
C PHE A 56 5.19 -25.21 -2.18
N ILE A 57 6.48 -25.34 -2.48
CA ILE A 57 6.96 -25.81 -3.80
C ILE A 57 7.09 -27.33 -3.90
N ASP A 58 6.62 -28.09 -2.90
CA ASP A 58 6.63 -29.56 -2.92
C ASP A 58 5.83 -30.10 -4.11
N THR A 59 6.40 -31.08 -4.81
CA THR A 59 5.80 -31.65 -6.03
C THR A 59 4.40 -32.22 -5.79
N ALA A 60 4.11 -32.72 -4.58
CA ALA A 60 2.79 -33.23 -4.23
C ALA A 60 1.71 -32.14 -4.26
N ILE A 61 2.04 -30.88 -3.94
CA ILE A 61 1.08 -29.77 -4.11
C ILE A 61 0.79 -29.56 -5.59
N GLY A 62 1.83 -29.53 -6.43
CA GLY A 62 1.69 -29.41 -7.88
C GLY A 62 0.84 -30.52 -8.50
N ASP A 63 1.08 -31.77 -8.09
CA ASP A 63 0.33 -32.93 -8.55
C ASP A 63 -1.15 -32.83 -8.15
N ILE A 64 -1.43 -32.51 -6.89
CA ILE A 64 -2.81 -32.32 -6.41
C ILE A 64 -3.52 -31.20 -7.20
N LEU A 65 -2.84 -30.06 -7.43
CA LEU A 65 -3.42 -28.95 -8.19
C LEU A 65 -3.73 -29.33 -9.63
N ASN A 66 -2.84 -30.06 -10.30
CA ASN A 66 -3.06 -30.53 -11.67
C ASN A 66 -4.26 -31.49 -11.75
N GLU A 67 -4.38 -32.40 -10.79
CA GLU A 67 -5.50 -33.36 -10.72
C GLU A 67 -6.84 -32.70 -10.35
N LEU A 68 -6.80 -31.55 -9.67
CA LEU A 68 -7.99 -30.77 -9.33
C LEU A 68 -8.45 -29.83 -10.45
N GLN A 69 -7.70 -29.69 -11.54
CA GLN A 69 -8.01 -28.74 -12.61
C GLN A 69 -9.39 -29.01 -13.24
N GLU A 70 -9.68 -30.23 -13.67
CA GLU A 70 -10.99 -30.59 -14.26
C GLU A 70 -12.14 -30.38 -13.27
N TYR A 71 -11.89 -30.56 -11.97
CA TYR A 71 -12.87 -30.28 -10.93
C TYR A 71 -13.13 -28.78 -10.79
N ALA A 72 -12.08 -27.96 -10.80
CA ALA A 72 -12.20 -26.50 -10.75
C ALA A 72 -12.96 -25.95 -11.96
N ASP A 73 -12.67 -26.46 -13.17
CA ASP A 73 -13.30 -26.02 -14.42
C ASP A 73 -14.82 -26.33 -14.46
N GLY A 74 -15.28 -27.29 -13.66
CA GLY A 74 -16.71 -27.64 -13.53
C GLY A 74 -17.47 -26.83 -12.47
N LEU A 75 -16.79 -25.97 -11.70
CA LEU A 75 -17.40 -25.11 -10.68
C LEU A 75 -17.65 -23.69 -11.22
N PRO A 76 -18.55 -22.91 -10.60
CA PRO A 76 -18.63 -21.48 -10.88
C PRO A 76 -17.28 -20.80 -10.63
N ASP A 77 -16.90 -19.87 -11.52
CA ASP A 77 -15.64 -19.12 -11.45
C ASP A 77 -15.46 -18.40 -10.10
N ASP A 78 -16.56 -17.95 -9.50
CA ASP A 78 -16.55 -17.26 -8.21
C ASP A 78 -16.72 -18.19 -7.00
N SER A 79 -16.65 -19.52 -7.18
CA SER A 79 -16.63 -20.45 -6.06
C SER A 79 -15.33 -20.35 -5.27
N ASP A 80 -15.39 -20.57 -3.96
CA ASP A 80 -14.21 -20.52 -3.08
C ASP A 80 -13.18 -21.58 -3.49
N ASP A 81 -13.62 -22.79 -3.86
CA ASP A 81 -12.73 -23.89 -4.23
C ASP A 81 -12.06 -23.67 -5.60
N ALA A 82 -12.82 -23.21 -6.61
CA ALA A 82 -12.24 -22.87 -7.92
C ALA A 82 -11.21 -21.74 -7.80
N SER A 83 -11.54 -20.71 -7.02
CA SER A 83 -10.63 -19.59 -6.73
C SER A 83 -9.37 -20.07 -6.01
N LEU A 84 -9.52 -20.96 -5.02
CA LEU A 84 -8.41 -21.49 -4.24
C LEU A 84 -7.43 -22.24 -5.15
N ILE A 85 -7.95 -23.13 -6.00
CA ILE A 85 -7.13 -23.90 -6.94
C ILE A 85 -6.44 -22.96 -7.94
N ARG A 86 -7.17 -22.02 -8.55
CA ARG A 86 -6.65 -21.05 -9.52
C ARG A 86 -5.52 -20.20 -8.96
N VAL A 87 -5.74 -19.58 -7.80
CA VAL A 87 -4.76 -18.69 -7.16
C VAL A 87 -3.55 -19.47 -6.67
N THR A 88 -3.78 -20.60 -6.00
CA THR A 88 -2.68 -21.45 -5.51
C THR A 88 -1.83 -21.97 -6.67
N LYS A 89 -2.46 -22.38 -7.78
CA LYS A 89 -1.74 -22.84 -8.98
C LYS A 89 -0.86 -21.76 -9.58
N ARG A 90 -1.39 -20.53 -9.73
CA ARG A 90 -0.62 -19.37 -10.20
C ARG A 90 0.58 -19.11 -9.30
N ASP A 91 0.37 -19.07 -7.99
CA ASP A 91 1.40 -18.74 -7.01
C ASP A 91 2.47 -19.86 -6.93
N TYR A 92 2.05 -21.13 -6.97
CA TYR A 92 2.93 -22.31 -7.06
C TYR A 92 3.79 -22.30 -8.32
N ASP A 93 3.16 -22.02 -9.47
CA ASP A 93 3.84 -21.98 -10.76
C ASP A 93 4.91 -20.89 -10.84
N LYS A 94 4.68 -19.75 -10.19
CA LYS A 94 5.69 -18.69 -10.05
C LYS A 94 6.81 -19.13 -9.10
N ALA A 95 6.45 -19.64 -7.92
CA ALA A 95 7.42 -19.99 -6.89
C ALA A 95 8.43 -21.05 -7.35
N ARG A 96 7.99 -22.06 -8.12
CA ARG A 96 8.88 -23.13 -8.62
C ARG A 96 9.79 -22.73 -9.78
N ARG A 97 9.52 -21.61 -10.45
CA ARG A 97 10.33 -21.13 -11.59
C ARG A 97 11.66 -20.52 -11.14
N VAL A 98 11.72 -20.05 -9.90
CA VAL A 98 12.88 -19.32 -9.40
C VAL A 98 13.74 -20.27 -8.56
N PRO A 99 15.02 -20.49 -8.91
CA PRO A 99 15.89 -21.35 -8.13
C PRO A 99 16.07 -20.82 -6.70
N SER A 100 16.03 -21.70 -5.70
CA SER A 100 16.21 -21.31 -4.29
C SER A 100 17.53 -20.55 -4.05
N ALA A 101 18.59 -20.91 -4.78
CA ALA A 101 19.87 -20.19 -4.72
C ALA A 101 19.74 -18.71 -5.14
N LEU A 102 18.94 -18.39 -6.17
CA LEU A 102 18.71 -17.02 -6.59
C LEU A 102 17.85 -16.25 -5.57
N ILE A 103 16.86 -16.91 -4.96
CA ILE A 103 16.07 -16.30 -3.86
C ILE A 103 16.99 -15.94 -2.68
N SER A 104 17.88 -16.85 -2.26
CA SER A 104 18.86 -16.57 -1.20
C SER A 104 19.83 -15.46 -1.57
N GLU A 105 20.30 -15.43 -2.82
CA GLU A 105 21.21 -14.40 -3.34
C GLU A 105 20.55 -13.01 -3.34
N ILE A 106 19.27 -12.92 -3.72
CA ILE A 106 18.45 -11.69 -3.66
C ILE A 106 18.27 -11.24 -2.20
N ALA A 107 17.91 -12.15 -1.30
CA ALA A 107 17.69 -11.81 0.10
C ALA A 107 18.97 -11.28 0.77
N GLN A 108 20.11 -11.94 0.52
CA GLN A 108 21.41 -11.50 1.03
C GLN A 108 21.82 -10.13 0.47
N ALA A 109 21.67 -9.93 -0.84
CA ALA A 109 22.00 -8.66 -1.48
C ALA A 109 21.13 -7.51 -0.95
N GLY A 110 19.82 -7.75 -0.76
CA GLY A 110 18.90 -6.77 -0.19
C GLY A 110 19.25 -6.38 1.25
N ALA A 111 19.58 -7.37 2.10
CA ALA A 111 19.99 -7.10 3.49
C ALA A 111 21.27 -6.26 3.56
N GLN A 112 22.28 -6.59 2.74
CA GLN A 112 23.53 -5.82 2.66
C GLN A 112 23.30 -4.40 2.12
N ALA A 113 22.52 -4.29 1.04
CA ALA A 113 22.20 -3.02 0.41
C ALA A 113 21.39 -2.09 1.33
N PHE A 114 20.52 -2.63 2.19
CA PHE A 114 19.78 -1.85 3.19
C PHE A 114 20.69 -1.16 4.21
N GLU A 115 21.69 -1.87 4.76
CA GLU A 115 22.64 -1.27 5.70
C GLU A 115 23.43 -0.13 5.05
N VAL A 116 23.94 -0.36 3.84
CA VAL A 116 24.67 0.66 3.08
C VAL A 116 23.76 1.82 2.67
N TRP A 117 22.49 1.57 2.35
CA TRP A 117 21.52 2.61 2.03
C TRP A 117 21.28 3.56 3.23
N LYS A 118 21.21 3.04 4.46
CA LYS A 118 21.10 3.89 5.67
C LYS A 118 22.28 4.84 5.79
N GLU A 119 23.50 4.33 5.61
CA GLU A 119 24.73 5.13 5.62
C GLU A 119 24.73 6.16 4.48
N ALA A 120 24.35 5.73 3.27
CA ALA A 120 24.31 6.58 2.08
C ALA A 120 23.34 7.73 2.24
N LYS A 121 22.14 7.44 2.76
CA LYS A 121 21.10 8.44 3.02
C LYS A 121 21.55 9.41 4.11
N ALA A 122 22.13 8.94 5.21
CA ALA A 122 22.65 9.81 6.26
C ALA A 122 23.80 10.72 5.76
N GLY A 123 24.64 10.22 4.86
CA GLY A 123 25.77 10.96 4.29
C GLY A 123 25.49 11.68 2.97
N PHE A 124 24.24 11.70 2.49
CA PHE A 124 23.84 12.27 1.18
C PHE A 124 24.61 11.70 -0.02
N ASN A 125 25.23 10.52 0.11
CA ASN A 125 26.24 10.03 -0.83
C ASN A 125 25.72 8.82 -1.60
N PHE A 126 25.17 9.03 -2.79
CA PHE A 126 24.67 7.94 -3.62
C PHE A 126 25.78 7.00 -4.11
N THR A 127 27.01 7.49 -4.25
CA THR A 127 28.14 6.72 -4.81
C THR A 127 28.44 5.45 -4.01
N ILE A 128 28.25 5.48 -2.68
CA ILE A 128 28.47 4.28 -1.84
C ILE A 128 27.36 3.24 -2.01
N PHE A 129 26.14 3.67 -2.34
CA PHE A 129 25.00 2.79 -2.57
C PHE A 129 24.94 2.23 -3.99
N ALA A 130 25.46 2.97 -4.98
CA ALA A 130 25.39 2.63 -6.40
C ALA A 130 25.83 1.18 -6.74
N PRO A 131 26.95 0.63 -6.19
CA PRO A 131 27.34 -0.76 -6.47
C PRO A 131 26.32 -1.79 -5.96
N PHE A 132 25.71 -1.53 -4.81
CA PHE A 132 24.70 -2.41 -4.20
C PHE A 132 23.37 -2.34 -4.95
N LEU A 133 22.97 -1.14 -5.38
CA LEU A 133 21.80 -0.98 -6.23
C LEU A 133 21.98 -1.70 -7.58
N LYS A 134 23.17 -1.57 -8.20
CA LYS A 134 23.49 -2.28 -9.44
C LYS A 134 23.35 -3.80 -9.25
N ARG A 135 23.88 -4.32 -8.15
CA ARG A 135 23.75 -5.75 -7.82
C ARG A 135 22.29 -6.19 -7.65
N ASN A 136 21.49 -5.42 -6.92
CA ASN A 136 20.05 -5.69 -6.79
C ASN A 136 19.35 -5.67 -8.14
N LEU A 137 19.63 -4.68 -8.99
CA LEU A 137 19.05 -4.59 -10.34
C LEU A 137 19.39 -5.82 -11.18
N GLU A 138 20.66 -6.25 -11.22
CA GLU A 138 21.09 -7.46 -11.94
C GLU A 138 20.36 -8.73 -11.45
N LEU A 139 20.20 -8.87 -10.13
CA LEU A 139 19.49 -10.01 -9.55
C LEU A 139 18.00 -9.97 -9.85
N ARG A 140 17.39 -8.78 -9.88
CA ARG A 140 15.97 -8.62 -10.25
C ARG A 140 15.72 -8.86 -11.73
N LYS A 141 16.66 -8.51 -12.62
CA LYS A 141 16.61 -8.92 -14.04
C LYS A 141 16.62 -10.45 -14.15
N ARG A 142 17.57 -11.13 -13.48
CA ARG A 142 17.60 -12.61 -13.45
C ARG A 142 16.30 -13.21 -12.91
N TYR A 143 15.72 -12.60 -11.88
CA TYR A 143 14.44 -13.02 -11.32
C TYR A 143 13.29 -12.89 -12.34
N ALA A 144 13.22 -11.76 -13.05
CA ALA A 144 12.25 -11.55 -14.13
C ALA A 144 12.41 -12.59 -15.24
N GLU A 145 13.64 -12.90 -15.65
CA GLU A 145 13.93 -13.94 -16.66
C GLU A 145 13.46 -15.34 -16.22
N CYS A 146 13.62 -15.69 -14.94
CA CYS A 146 13.10 -16.96 -14.41
C CYS A 146 11.57 -17.04 -14.51
N LEU A 147 10.88 -15.93 -14.25
CA LEU A 147 9.42 -15.87 -14.35
C LEU A 147 8.93 -15.86 -15.80
N GLY A 148 9.71 -15.27 -16.70
CA GLY A 148 9.38 -15.09 -18.11
C GLY A 148 8.40 -13.93 -18.34
N TYR A 149 8.47 -13.32 -19.52
CA TYR A 149 7.63 -12.21 -19.95
C TYR A 149 7.48 -12.18 -21.46
N THR A 150 6.43 -11.51 -21.95
CA THR A 150 6.16 -11.41 -23.39
C THR A 150 6.76 -10.14 -23.98
N ASP A 151 6.47 -8.98 -23.39
CA ASP A 151 6.79 -7.68 -23.98
C ASP A 151 7.86 -6.92 -23.17
N ARG A 152 7.68 -6.81 -21.85
CA ARG A 152 8.51 -5.95 -21.00
C ARG A 152 9.06 -6.73 -19.80
N ILE A 153 10.36 -6.61 -19.54
CA ILE A 153 11.02 -7.25 -18.37
C ILE A 153 10.44 -6.79 -17.03
N TYR A 154 9.78 -5.63 -17.01
CA TYR A 154 9.11 -5.06 -15.84
C TYR A 154 7.84 -5.82 -15.44
N ASP A 155 7.11 -6.39 -16.42
CA ASP A 155 5.81 -7.05 -16.20
C ASP A 155 5.84 -8.13 -15.10
N PRO A 156 6.75 -9.12 -15.10
CA PRO A 156 6.77 -10.16 -14.08
C PRO A 156 7.17 -9.64 -12.70
N LEU A 157 7.83 -8.47 -12.61
CA LEU A 157 8.16 -7.82 -11.35
C LEU A 157 6.94 -7.07 -10.78
N LEU A 158 6.17 -6.41 -11.64
CA LEU A 158 4.89 -5.78 -11.30
C LEU A 158 3.84 -6.82 -10.87
N ASP A 159 3.73 -7.92 -11.61
CA ASP A 159 2.76 -9.01 -11.39
C ASP A 159 2.97 -9.77 -10.06
N GLN A 160 4.10 -9.55 -9.37
CA GLN A 160 4.27 -10.01 -7.98
C GLN A 160 3.38 -9.23 -7.00
N PHE A 161 3.15 -7.95 -7.28
CA PHE A 161 2.45 -7.03 -6.40
C PHE A 161 1.02 -6.73 -6.87
N GLU A 162 0.82 -6.72 -8.20
CA GLU A 162 -0.43 -6.41 -8.85
C GLU A 162 -0.75 -7.45 -9.94
N PRO A 163 -1.32 -8.62 -9.55
CA PRO A 163 -1.48 -9.73 -10.47
C PRO A 163 -2.28 -9.39 -11.74
N GLY A 164 -1.68 -9.65 -12.90
CA GLY A 164 -2.25 -9.39 -14.22
C GLY A 164 -2.06 -7.96 -14.75
N MET A 165 -1.50 -7.05 -13.95
CA MET A 165 -1.19 -5.69 -14.41
C MET A 165 0.08 -5.68 -15.28
N THR A 166 0.02 -4.97 -16.39
CA THR A 166 1.14 -4.81 -17.34
C THR A 166 1.71 -3.40 -17.30
N THR A 167 2.97 -3.27 -17.73
CA THR A 167 3.66 -1.99 -17.89
C THR A 167 2.88 -1.04 -18.79
N ALA A 168 2.34 -1.53 -19.91
CA ALA A 168 1.56 -0.73 -20.87
C ALA A 168 0.27 -0.15 -20.25
N GLN A 169 -0.40 -0.91 -19.37
CA GLN A 169 -1.56 -0.42 -18.63
C GLN A 169 -1.16 0.69 -17.65
N VAL A 170 -0.04 0.53 -16.93
CA VAL A 170 0.47 1.57 -16.01
C VAL A 170 0.89 2.83 -16.78
N GLU A 171 1.58 2.70 -17.91
CA GLU A 171 1.93 3.83 -18.80
C GLU A 171 0.67 4.59 -19.24
N THR A 172 -0.39 3.88 -19.65
CA THR A 172 -1.65 4.50 -20.04
C THR A 172 -2.31 5.25 -18.88
N ILE A 173 -2.34 4.64 -17.69
CA ILE A 173 -2.85 5.25 -16.47
C ILE A 173 -2.09 6.54 -16.15
N PHE A 174 -0.76 6.50 -16.18
CA PHE A 174 0.09 7.64 -15.85
C PHE A 174 0.07 8.73 -16.91
N ALA A 175 -0.07 8.40 -18.19
CA ALA A 175 -0.26 9.40 -19.24
C ALA A 175 -1.53 10.24 -18.98
N ASN A 176 -2.64 9.58 -18.64
CA ASN A 176 -3.91 10.24 -18.32
C ASN A 176 -3.80 11.12 -17.05
N ILE A 177 -3.13 10.62 -16.01
CA ILE A 177 -2.90 11.38 -14.77
C ILE A 177 -1.99 12.58 -15.05
N LYS A 178 -0.88 12.41 -15.78
CA LYS A 178 0.07 13.47 -16.12
C LYS A 178 -0.62 14.64 -16.79
N GLN A 179 -1.45 14.34 -17.80
CA GLN A 179 -2.14 15.35 -18.60
C GLN A 179 -3.04 16.27 -17.77
N GLU A 180 -3.69 15.73 -16.73
CA GLU A 180 -4.70 16.46 -15.97
C GLU A 180 -4.20 16.99 -14.62
N ILE A 181 -3.29 16.26 -13.96
CA ILE A 181 -2.85 16.56 -12.59
C ILE A 181 -1.65 17.50 -12.55
N VAL A 182 -0.72 17.44 -13.52
CA VAL A 182 0.40 18.40 -13.56
C VAL A 182 -0.11 19.85 -13.73
N PRO A 183 -1.04 20.17 -14.65
CA PRO A 183 -1.62 21.52 -14.72
C PRO A 183 -2.36 21.92 -13.44
N LEU A 184 -3.09 21.00 -12.81
CA LEU A 184 -3.79 21.24 -11.55
C LEU A 184 -2.80 21.59 -10.42
N ALA A 185 -1.72 20.80 -10.26
CA ALA A 185 -0.69 21.05 -9.26
C ALA A 185 -0.02 22.41 -9.45
N HIS A 186 0.30 22.79 -10.69
CA HIS A 186 0.83 24.12 -11.00
C HIS A 186 -0.15 25.24 -10.67
N ALA A 187 -1.43 25.09 -11.03
CA ALA A 187 -2.47 26.07 -10.74
C ALA A 187 -2.65 26.26 -9.22
N ILE A 188 -2.66 25.18 -8.44
CA ILE A 188 -2.76 25.23 -6.98
C ILE A 188 -1.53 25.88 -6.36
N THR A 189 -0.32 25.53 -6.83
CA THR A 189 0.94 26.08 -6.29
C THR A 189 0.98 27.61 -6.40
N SER A 190 0.40 28.19 -7.45
CA SER A 190 0.29 29.65 -7.60
C SER A 190 -0.61 30.34 -6.57
N LYS A 191 -1.43 29.56 -5.85
CA LYS A 191 -2.38 30.01 -4.82
C LYS A 191 -2.12 29.37 -3.45
N SER A 192 -0.96 28.78 -3.20
CA SER A 192 -0.69 28.00 -1.98
C SER A 192 -0.91 28.77 -0.67
N THR A 193 -0.79 30.10 -0.68
CA THR A 193 -0.99 30.99 0.48
C THR A 193 -2.45 31.11 0.94
N VAL A 194 -3.42 30.53 0.22
CA VAL A 194 -4.85 30.59 0.59
C VAL A 194 -5.24 29.59 1.69
N VAL A 195 -4.37 28.64 2.02
CA VAL A 195 -4.59 27.64 3.05
C VAL A 195 -3.58 27.86 4.19
N ASP A 196 -4.10 28.07 5.40
CA ASP A 196 -3.29 28.12 6.62
C ASP A 196 -3.34 26.76 7.31
N ASN A 197 -2.16 26.20 7.60
CA ASN A 197 -1.99 24.97 8.36
C ASN A 197 -1.11 25.15 9.62
N SER A 198 -0.75 26.39 10.00
CA SER A 198 0.25 26.63 11.05
C SER A 198 -0.18 26.07 12.42
N PHE A 199 -1.49 26.04 12.69
CA PHE A 199 -2.06 25.46 13.91
C PHE A 199 -1.90 23.93 14.00
N LEU A 200 -1.52 23.25 12.90
CA LEU A 200 -1.15 21.83 12.92
C LEU A 200 0.33 21.62 13.32
N HIS A 201 1.10 22.71 13.43
CA HIS A 201 2.52 22.72 13.75
C HIS A 201 2.78 23.39 15.10
N GLN A 202 2.41 22.70 16.17
CA GLN A 202 2.62 23.11 17.56
C GLN A 202 2.91 21.88 18.43
N GLU A 203 3.25 22.08 19.70
CA GLU A 203 3.51 20.96 20.60
C GLU A 203 2.20 20.27 21.01
N PHE A 204 2.09 18.98 20.75
CA PHE A 204 0.96 18.13 21.10
C PHE A 204 1.43 17.02 22.04
N ASP A 205 0.73 16.86 23.16
CA ASP A 205 0.95 15.75 24.09
C ASP A 205 0.74 14.39 23.39
N GLU A 206 1.71 13.48 23.55
CA GLU A 206 1.71 12.20 22.84
C GLU A 206 0.56 11.30 23.30
N GLN A 207 0.20 11.32 24.59
CA GLN A 207 -0.89 10.50 25.10
C GLN A 207 -2.24 10.99 24.55
N LYS A 208 -2.43 12.31 24.46
CA LYS A 208 -3.61 12.88 23.78
C LYS A 208 -3.67 12.49 22.31
N GLN A 209 -2.54 12.49 21.59
CA GLN A 209 -2.47 12.01 20.21
C GLN A 209 -2.83 10.52 20.11
N TRP A 210 -2.35 9.70 21.04
CA TRP A 210 -2.73 8.29 21.13
C TRP A 210 -4.25 8.12 21.29
N ASP A 211 -4.85 8.85 22.23
CA ASP A 211 -6.27 8.73 22.57
C ASP A 211 -7.17 9.13 21.39
N ILE A 212 -6.84 10.21 20.67
CA ILE A 212 -7.60 10.63 19.48
C ILE A 212 -7.42 9.62 18.32
N CYS A 213 -6.24 9.01 18.15
CA CYS A 213 -5.99 7.99 17.13
C CYS A 213 -6.81 6.72 17.40
N VAL A 214 -6.82 6.23 18.65
CA VAL A 214 -7.65 5.09 19.07
C VAL A 214 -9.13 5.38 18.84
N LYS A 215 -9.59 6.60 19.17
CA LYS A 215 -10.96 7.04 18.95
C LYS A 215 -11.33 7.05 17.47
N ALA A 216 -10.46 7.58 16.61
CA ALA A 216 -10.68 7.64 15.17
C ALA A 216 -10.78 6.23 14.55
N ALA A 217 -9.81 5.36 14.86
CA ALA A 217 -9.81 3.97 14.37
C ALA A 217 -11.08 3.22 14.78
N ARG A 218 -11.50 3.34 16.05
CA ARG A 218 -12.73 2.72 16.54
C ARG A 218 -13.97 3.23 15.82
N LEU A 219 -14.06 4.54 15.58
CA LEU A 219 -15.22 5.17 14.94
C LEU A 219 -15.42 4.72 13.49
N ILE A 220 -14.33 4.49 12.74
CA ILE A 220 -14.42 3.97 11.37
C ILE A 220 -14.68 2.45 11.32
N GLY A 221 -14.73 1.78 12.47
CA GLY A 221 -15.14 0.37 12.61
C GLY A 221 -14.01 -0.61 12.85
N TYR A 222 -12.79 -0.16 13.16
CA TYR A 222 -11.69 -1.06 13.53
C TYR A 222 -12.00 -1.76 14.86
N VAL A 223 -11.96 -3.10 14.85
CA VAL A 223 -12.35 -3.93 15.99
C VAL A 223 -11.11 -4.24 16.84
N PHE A 224 -11.00 -3.60 18.01
CA PHE A 224 -9.86 -3.76 18.93
C PHE A 224 -9.85 -5.10 19.67
N GLU A 225 -10.95 -5.85 19.67
CA GLU A 225 -10.96 -7.24 20.15
C GLU A 225 -10.27 -8.19 19.15
N ARG A 226 -10.08 -7.74 17.90
CA ARG A 226 -9.48 -8.49 16.79
C ARG A 226 -8.21 -7.83 16.26
N GLY A 227 -7.55 -7.04 17.11
CA GLY A 227 -6.42 -6.21 16.71
C GLY A 227 -5.93 -5.30 17.83
N ARG A 228 -4.91 -4.50 17.53
CA ARG A 228 -4.39 -3.47 18.45
C ARG A 228 -3.68 -2.36 17.69
N LEU A 229 -3.42 -1.26 18.38
CA LEU A 229 -2.57 -0.16 17.91
C LEU A 229 -1.27 -0.17 18.72
N ASP A 230 -0.15 -0.03 18.03
CA ASP A 230 1.21 -0.01 18.60
C ASP A 230 2.06 1.14 18.05
N ARG A 231 3.23 1.36 18.65
CA ARG A 231 4.24 2.29 18.15
C ARG A 231 5.25 1.57 17.26
N SER A 232 5.63 2.18 16.15
CA SER A 232 6.73 1.73 15.30
C SER A 232 7.46 2.91 14.65
N PRO A 233 8.71 2.73 14.17
CA PRO A 233 9.42 3.77 13.42
C PRO A 233 8.76 4.14 12.09
N HIS A 234 8.04 3.19 11.48
CA HIS A 234 7.30 3.33 10.25
C HIS A 234 5.94 2.67 10.42
N PRO A 235 4.82 3.40 10.32
CA PRO A 235 3.48 2.82 10.38
C PRO A 235 3.31 1.67 9.37
N PHE A 236 2.62 0.61 9.79
CA PHE A 236 2.27 -0.54 8.97
C PHE A 236 1.09 -1.31 9.58
N THR A 237 0.49 -2.16 8.75
CA THR A 237 -0.55 -3.12 9.11
C THR A 237 -0.03 -4.53 8.84
N THR A 238 -0.33 -5.46 9.73
CA THR A 238 -0.02 -6.88 9.56
C THR A 238 -1.14 -7.74 10.09
N SER A 239 -1.32 -8.93 9.54
CA SER A 239 -2.33 -9.89 9.98
C SER A 239 -1.69 -11.24 10.28
N PHE A 240 -2.27 -11.95 11.25
CA PHE A 240 -1.93 -13.35 11.60
C PHE A 240 -3.15 -14.27 11.53
N SER A 241 -4.31 -13.66 11.31
CA SER A 241 -5.64 -14.21 11.02
C SER A 241 -6.56 -12.99 10.81
N VAL A 242 -7.76 -13.21 10.29
CA VAL A 242 -8.80 -12.18 10.22
C VAL A 242 -9.21 -11.69 11.61
N ASP A 243 -8.91 -12.44 12.68
CA ASP A 243 -9.21 -12.10 14.07
C ASP A 243 -7.99 -11.55 14.85
N ASP A 244 -6.82 -11.42 14.23
CA ASP A 244 -5.66 -10.70 14.79
C ASP A 244 -4.97 -9.90 13.68
N VAL A 245 -5.48 -8.68 13.47
CA VAL A 245 -4.96 -7.71 12.51
C VAL A 245 -4.46 -6.50 13.29
N ARG A 246 -3.17 -6.22 13.26
CA ARG A 246 -2.53 -5.17 14.06
C ARG A 246 -2.11 -4.00 13.19
N ILE A 247 -2.23 -2.81 13.75
CA ILE A 247 -1.80 -1.55 13.13
C ILE A 247 -0.76 -0.89 14.01
N THR A 248 0.16 -0.15 13.39
CA THR A 248 1.14 0.66 14.11
C THR A 248 1.07 2.11 13.66
N THR A 249 1.51 3.04 14.50
CA THR A 249 1.59 4.46 14.15
C THR A 249 2.86 5.09 14.72
N ARG A 250 3.15 6.32 14.27
CA ARG A 250 4.28 7.12 14.73
C ARG A 250 3.82 8.53 15.11
N PHE A 251 4.18 8.95 16.32
CA PHE A 251 3.85 10.27 16.84
C PHE A 251 4.96 11.27 16.54
N LEU A 252 4.56 12.45 16.07
CA LEU A 252 5.40 13.64 16.03
C LEU A 252 4.82 14.64 17.01
N ARG A 253 5.62 15.09 17.97
CA ARG A 253 5.14 16.04 19.00
C ARG A 253 4.82 17.41 18.41
N ASP A 254 5.38 17.75 17.26
CA ASP A 254 5.25 19.03 16.58
C ASP A 254 4.31 19.00 15.36
N TYR A 255 3.66 17.85 15.06
CA TYR A 255 2.81 17.72 13.89
C TYR A 255 1.67 16.69 14.09
N PHE A 256 0.48 17.19 14.43
CA PHE A 256 -0.72 16.39 14.69
C PHE A 256 -1.13 15.42 13.56
N PRO A 257 -1.15 15.84 12.27
CA PRO A 257 -1.59 14.98 11.17
C PRO A 257 -0.78 13.69 11.00
N ALA A 258 0.49 13.64 11.43
CA ALA A 258 1.36 12.49 11.20
C ALA A 258 0.79 11.19 11.77
N ALA A 259 0.52 11.15 13.08
CA ALA A 259 -0.03 9.96 13.72
C ALA A 259 -1.48 9.72 13.30
N PHE A 260 -2.27 10.80 13.18
CA PHE A 260 -3.70 10.71 12.92
C PHE A 260 -4.02 10.07 11.57
N PHE A 261 -3.41 10.57 10.49
CA PHE A 261 -3.64 10.01 9.16
C PHE A 261 -2.92 8.68 8.95
N ALA A 262 -1.75 8.47 9.56
CA ALA A 262 -1.14 7.14 9.57
C ALA A 262 -2.07 6.11 10.22
N THR A 263 -2.67 6.42 11.37
CA THR A 263 -3.64 5.51 12.00
C THR A 263 -4.87 5.27 11.15
N LEU A 264 -5.44 6.28 10.47
CA LEU A 264 -6.56 6.06 9.55
C LEU A 264 -6.18 5.22 8.33
N HIS A 265 -4.98 5.44 7.79
CA HIS A 265 -4.42 4.69 6.67
C HIS A 265 -4.28 3.21 7.04
N GLU A 266 -3.56 2.92 8.13
CA GLU A 266 -3.36 1.56 8.60
C GLU A 266 -4.67 0.91 9.07
N ALA A 267 -5.57 1.66 9.70
CA ALA A 267 -6.88 1.14 10.04
C ALA A 267 -7.71 0.80 8.78
N GLY A 268 -7.56 1.53 7.68
CA GLY A 268 -8.22 1.19 6.41
C GLY A 268 -7.71 -0.13 5.81
N HIS A 269 -6.40 -0.36 5.85
CA HIS A 269 -5.80 -1.67 5.56
C HIS A 269 -6.35 -2.77 6.49
N ALA A 270 -6.36 -2.51 7.81
CA ALA A 270 -6.83 -3.48 8.77
C ALA A 270 -8.32 -3.80 8.64
N LEU A 271 -9.12 -2.80 8.29
CA LEU A 271 -10.53 -3.00 7.97
C LEU A 271 -10.68 -3.98 6.82
N TYR A 272 -9.89 -3.89 5.75
CA TYR A 272 -9.95 -4.88 4.67
C TYR A 272 -9.71 -6.30 5.22
N ASN A 273 -8.59 -6.52 5.91
CA ASN A 273 -8.23 -7.84 6.46
C ASN A 273 -9.26 -8.39 7.47
N GLN A 274 -9.75 -7.54 8.38
CA GLN A 274 -10.79 -7.93 9.35
C GLN A 274 -12.14 -8.28 8.68
N GLY A 275 -12.34 -7.87 7.42
CA GLY A 275 -13.53 -8.13 6.62
C GLY A 275 -13.46 -9.32 5.70
N ILE A 276 -12.29 -9.95 5.58
CA ILE A 276 -12.14 -11.15 4.77
C ILE A 276 -13.01 -12.26 5.36
N SER A 277 -13.64 -13.03 4.47
CA SER A 277 -14.53 -14.11 4.89
C SER A 277 -13.74 -15.16 5.68
N ARG A 278 -14.22 -15.50 6.88
CA ARG A 278 -13.67 -16.58 7.71
C ARG A 278 -13.64 -17.95 7.02
N LYS A 279 -14.37 -18.13 5.93
CA LYS A 279 -14.31 -19.37 5.13
C LYS A 279 -13.00 -19.52 4.37
N LEU A 280 -12.28 -18.43 4.15
CA LEU A 280 -11.02 -18.38 3.41
C LEU A 280 -9.81 -18.59 4.33
N GLU A 281 -10.00 -18.54 5.65
CA GLU A 281 -8.94 -18.75 6.65
C GLU A 281 -8.16 -20.04 6.40
N TYR A 282 -6.87 -20.02 6.75
CA TYR A 282 -5.92 -21.10 6.50
C TYR A 282 -5.72 -21.42 5.01
N THR A 283 -5.94 -20.43 4.14
CA THR A 283 -5.69 -20.55 2.71
C THR A 283 -5.09 -19.25 2.17
N PRO A 284 -4.34 -19.29 1.07
CA PRO A 284 -3.80 -18.09 0.42
C PRO A 284 -4.88 -17.14 -0.13
N LEU A 285 -6.18 -17.46 0.01
CA LEU A 285 -7.27 -16.54 -0.28
C LEU A 285 -7.56 -15.57 0.87
N ALA A 286 -7.13 -15.86 2.11
CA ALA A 286 -7.38 -15.03 3.29
C ALA A 286 -6.44 -13.82 3.41
N ASP A 287 -6.24 -13.10 2.30
CA ASP A 287 -5.38 -11.92 2.24
C ASP A 287 -5.93 -10.92 1.21
N GLY A 288 -5.33 -9.74 1.08
CA GLY A 288 -5.73 -8.72 0.12
C GLY A 288 -5.44 -9.13 -1.33
N ALA A 289 -6.37 -8.86 -2.25
CA ALA A 289 -6.28 -9.27 -3.65
C ALA A 289 -4.97 -8.86 -4.36
N SER A 290 -4.48 -7.67 -4.05
CA SER A 290 -3.22 -7.11 -4.51
C SER A 290 -2.82 -5.93 -3.63
N LEU A 291 -1.60 -5.41 -3.78
CA LEU A 291 -1.20 -4.20 -3.06
C LEU A 291 -2.05 -2.99 -3.48
N GLY A 292 -2.41 -2.85 -4.75
CA GLY A 292 -3.29 -1.79 -5.22
C GLY A 292 -4.68 -1.86 -4.61
N VAL A 293 -5.28 -3.05 -4.49
CA VAL A 293 -6.57 -3.20 -3.79
C VAL A 293 -6.42 -2.89 -2.31
N HIS A 294 -5.34 -3.35 -1.66
CA HIS A 294 -5.09 -3.09 -0.25
C HIS A 294 -4.91 -1.58 0.04
N GLU A 295 -4.13 -0.90 -0.80
CA GLU A 295 -3.91 0.55 -0.77
C GLU A 295 -5.19 1.34 -1.07
N SER A 296 -6.09 0.80 -1.91
CA SER A 296 -7.36 1.46 -2.15
C SER A 296 -8.18 1.61 -0.86
N GLN A 297 -8.05 0.65 0.07
CA GLN A 297 -8.77 0.68 1.33
C GLN A 297 -8.14 1.66 2.31
N SER A 298 -6.80 1.67 2.44
CA SER A 298 -6.14 2.67 3.28
C SER A 298 -6.42 4.08 2.78
N ARG A 299 -6.30 4.33 1.47
CA ARG A 299 -6.57 5.65 0.86
C ARG A 299 -8.04 6.05 0.92
N MET A 300 -8.97 5.11 0.86
CA MET A 300 -10.39 5.43 1.07
C MET A 300 -10.62 6.00 2.46
N TRP A 301 -10.12 5.34 3.51
CA TRP A 301 -10.35 5.77 4.89
C TRP A 301 -9.49 6.97 5.29
N GLU A 302 -8.25 7.07 4.80
CA GLU A 302 -7.37 8.21 5.02
C GLU A 302 -7.89 9.46 4.29
N ASN A 303 -8.07 9.37 2.96
CA ASN A 303 -8.21 10.53 2.10
C ASN A 303 -9.68 10.83 1.75
N LEU A 304 -10.39 9.85 1.20
CA LEU A 304 -11.78 10.05 0.76
C LEU A 304 -12.73 10.27 1.94
N VAL A 305 -12.44 9.65 3.09
CA VAL A 305 -13.16 9.83 4.35
C VAL A 305 -12.43 10.81 5.26
N GLY A 306 -11.24 10.47 5.77
CA GLY A 306 -10.55 11.23 6.82
C GLY A 306 -10.15 12.65 6.45
N ARG A 307 -9.91 12.95 5.17
CA ARG A 307 -9.63 14.31 4.67
C ARG A 307 -10.85 15.00 4.05
N SER A 308 -12.05 14.44 4.21
CA SER A 308 -13.28 15.05 3.70
C SER A 308 -13.82 16.14 4.63
N ARG A 309 -14.53 17.11 4.06
CA ARG A 309 -15.29 18.10 4.83
C ARG A 309 -16.31 17.43 5.76
N ALA A 310 -16.98 16.39 5.28
CA ALA A 310 -17.98 15.65 6.05
C ALA A 310 -17.38 15.06 7.33
N PHE A 311 -16.23 14.40 7.24
CA PHE A 311 -15.53 13.85 8.40
C PHE A 311 -15.19 14.92 9.42
N TRP A 312 -14.61 16.05 9.00
CA TRP A 312 -14.20 17.10 9.93
C TRP A 312 -15.37 17.82 10.59
N LYS A 313 -16.53 17.94 9.94
CA LYS A 313 -17.74 18.45 10.59
C LYS A 313 -18.17 17.57 11.77
N PHE A 314 -18.06 16.25 11.62
CA PHE A 314 -18.37 15.30 12.70
C PHE A 314 -17.26 15.26 13.76
N PHE A 315 -16.00 15.23 13.33
CA PHE A 315 -14.87 14.83 14.19
C PHE A 315 -14.20 16.02 14.91
N MET A 316 -14.35 17.25 14.41
CA MET A 316 -13.74 18.43 15.04
C MET A 316 -14.12 18.62 16.52
N PRO A 317 -15.38 18.41 16.96
CA PRO A 317 -15.72 18.43 18.39
C PRO A 317 -14.86 17.47 19.22
N HIS A 318 -14.58 16.27 18.73
CA HIS A 318 -13.74 15.30 19.44
C HIS A 318 -12.28 15.73 19.53
N VAL A 319 -11.76 16.44 18.52
CA VAL A 319 -10.44 17.05 18.60
C VAL A 319 -10.41 18.13 19.68
N LYS A 320 -11.42 19.00 19.74
CA LYS A 320 -11.50 20.05 20.77
C LYS A 320 -11.67 19.50 22.19
N ASP A 321 -12.36 18.38 22.35
CA ASP A 321 -12.50 17.73 23.66
C ASP A 321 -11.14 17.29 24.23
N ILE A 322 -10.23 16.83 23.36
CA ILE A 322 -8.91 16.32 23.76
C ILE A 322 -7.86 17.43 23.79
N PHE A 323 -7.94 18.37 22.85
CA PHE A 323 -7.00 19.47 22.65
C PHE A 323 -7.74 20.83 22.70
N PRO A 324 -8.29 21.21 23.87
CA PRO A 324 -9.13 22.40 23.99
C PRO A 324 -8.37 23.71 23.82
N GLU A 325 -7.08 23.75 24.20
CA GLU A 325 -6.24 24.94 24.10
C GLU A 325 -5.74 25.12 22.66
N GLU A 326 -5.22 24.03 22.09
CA GLU A 326 -4.57 24.00 20.78
C GLU A 326 -5.55 24.25 19.61
N PHE A 327 -6.83 23.88 19.78
CA PHE A 327 -7.86 24.02 18.74
C PHE A 327 -9.09 24.86 19.14
N GLN A 328 -9.01 25.66 20.21
CA GLN A 328 -10.14 26.45 20.73
C GLN A 328 -10.87 27.22 19.61
N ASN A 329 -10.10 27.94 18.79
CA ASN A 329 -10.59 28.84 17.74
C ASN A 329 -10.58 28.22 16.33
N ILE A 330 -10.28 26.94 16.21
CA ILE A 330 -10.23 26.24 14.92
C ILE A 330 -11.60 25.61 14.63
N HIS A 331 -12.20 25.91 13.48
CA HIS A 331 -13.46 25.29 13.07
C HIS A 331 -13.21 24.13 12.08
N ALA A 332 -14.23 23.30 11.85
CA ALA A 332 -14.15 22.16 10.95
C ALA A 332 -13.67 22.54 9.54
N GLU A 333 -14.09 23.70 9.03
CA GLU A 333 -13.66 24.19 7.71
C GLU A 333 -12.18 24.59 7.69
N ASN A 334 -11.65 25.20 8.77
CA ASN A 334 -10.22 25.49 8.88
C ASN A 334 -9.40 24.20 8.84
N MET A 335 -9.81 23.20 9.64
CA MET A 335 -9.17 21.89 9.67
C MET A 335 -9.23 21.19 8.31
N TYR A 336 -10.41 21.14 7.68
CA TYR A 336 -10.59 20.56 6.35
C TYR A 336 -9.65 21.17 5.32
N ARG A 337 -9.51 22.50 5.28
CA ARG A 337 -8.58 23.15 4.33
C ARG A 337 -7.13 22.85 4.69
N ALA A 338 -6.76 22.95 5.97
CA ALA A 338 -5.38 22.75 6.44
C ALA A 338 -4.83 21.35 6.16
N VAL A 339 -5.62 20.28 6.38
CA VAL A 339 -5.20 18.90 6.09
C VAL A 339 -5.17 18.55 4.61
N ASN A 340 -5.63 19.48 3.76
CA ASN A 340 -5.63 19.38 2.30
C ASN A 340 -4.74 20.49 1.68
N LEU A 341 -3.74 20.96 2.43
CA LEU A 341 -2.68 21.78 1.86
C LEU A 341 -1.97 20.99 0.76
N VAL A 342 -1.74 21.64 -0.38
CA VAL A 342 -1.05 21.10 -1.55
C VAL A 342 0.18 21.95 -1.79
N GLN A 343 1.33 21.29 -1.85
CA GLN A 343 2.59 21.95 -2.15
C GLN A 343 3.57 20.94 -2.75
N PRO A 344 4.32 21.32 -3.79
CA PRO A 344 5.44 20.53 -4.23
C PRO A 344 6.41 20.29 -3.07
N SER A 345 6.68 19.03 -2.76
CA SER A 345 7.60 18.62 -1.69
C SER A 345 8.58 17.58 -2.22
N PHE A 346 9.70 17.39 -1.53
CA PHE A 346 10.68 16.39 -1.97
C PHE A 346 10.27 14.98 -1.56
N ILE A 347 9.58 14.83 -0.42
CA ILE A 347 9.36 13.55 0.25
C ILE A 347 7.99 12.97 -0.10
N ARG A 348 7.97 11.87 -0.85
CA ARG A 348 6.78 11.15 -1.31
C ARG A 348 5.85 10.77 -0.15
N VAL A 349 6.39 10.24 0.94
CA VAL A 349 5.55 9.78 2.07
C VAL A 349 4.90 10.94 2.83
N GLU A 350 5.32 12.18 2.55
CA GLU A 350 4.79 13.43 3.12
C GLU A 350 4.03 14.26 2.06
N ALA A 351 3.93 13.76 0.82
CA ALA A 351 3.30 14.46 -0.28
C ALA A 351 1.77 14.48 -0.13
N ASP A 352 1.15 15.56 -0.63
CA ASP A 352 -0.30 15.73 -0.63
C ASP A 352 -0.98 14.88 -1.71
N GLU A 353 -2.31 14.79 -1.66
CA GLU A 353 -3.11 13.94 -2.57
C GLU A 353 -2.95 14.27 -4.06
N VAL A 354 -2.62 15.53 -4.40
CA VAL A 354 -2.45 15.98 -5.79
C VAL A 354 -1.05 15.62 -6.28
N THR A 355 -0.02 15.88 -5.49
CA THR A 355 1.38 15.71 -5.90
C THR A 355 1.91 14.29 -5.71
N TYR A 356 1.31 13.49 -4.82
CA TYR A 356 1.77 12.14 -4.46
C TYR A 356 1.95 11.22 -5.68
N ASN A 357 0.99 11.19 -6.60
CA ASN A 357 1.06 10.30 -7.77
C ASN A 357 2.18 10.69 -8.75
N LEU A 358 2.58 11.97 -8.77
CA LEU A 358 3.71 12.42 -9.58
C LEU A 358 5.02 11.81 -9.06
N HIS A 359 5.19 11.67 -7.74
CA HIS A 359 6.35 10.96 -7.18
C HIS A 359 6.39 9.48 -7.59
N ILE A 360 5.23 8.83 -7.69
CA ILE A 360 5.13 7.42 -8.13
C ILE A 360 5.52 7.29 -9.60
N MET A 361 5.04 8.19 -10.46
CA MET A 361 5.38 8.21 -11.88
C MET A 361 6.89 8.34 -12.10
N ILE A 362 7.57 9.23 -11.37
CA ILE A 362 9.03 9.38 -11.43
C ILE A 362 9.73 8.04 -11.17
N ARG A 363 9.31 7.31 -10.13
CA ARG A 363 9.92 6.03 -9.76
C ARG A 363 9.65 4.97 -10.80
N PHE A 364 8.41 4.86 -11.27
CA PHE A 364 8.04 3.90 -12.31
C PHE A 364 8.84 4.11 -13.61
N GLU A 365 8.95 5.36 -14.07
CA GLU A 365 9.72 5.67 -15.29
C GLU A 365 11.21 5.33 -15.11
N LEU A 366 11.80 5.69 -13.97
CA LEU A 366 13.20 5.37 -13.68
C LEU A 366 13.45 3.86 -13.51
N GLU A 367 12.53 3.12 -12.91
CA GLU A 367 12.64 1.66 -12.83
C GLU A 367 12.61 1.02 -14.21
N ASN A 368 11.70 1.45 -15.09
CA ASN A 368 11.66 0.99 -16.47
C ASN A 368 12.98 1.27 -17.19
N ASP A 369 13.49 2.50 -17.07
CA ASP A 369 14.72 2.89 -17.73
C ASP A 369 15.95 2.13 -17.22
N LEU A 370 16.01 1.80 -15.93
CA LEU A 370 17.05 0.96 -15.35
C LEU A 370 16.94 -0.50 -15.81
N LEU A 371 15.73 -1.05 -15.77
CA LEU A 371 15.49 -2.45 -16.14
C LEU A 371 15.75 -2.72 -17.62
N GLU A 372 15.61 -1.70 -18.46
CA GLU A 372 15.83 -1.78 -19.92
C GLU A 372 17.13 -1.13 -20.39
N ASP A 373 18.04 -0.84 -19.46
CA ASP A 373 19.37 -0.30 -19.74
C ASP A 373 19.34 1.02 -20.55
N ARG A 374 18.25 1.80 -20.42
CA ARG A 374 18.11 3.13 -21.02
C ARG A 374 18.86 4.20 -20.25
N ILE A 375 19.07 4.00 -18.95
CA ILE A 375 19.94 4.83 -18.11
C ILE A 375 20.91 3.96 -17.31
N SER A 376 22.09 4.50 -17.02
CA SER A 376 23.04 3.85 -16.13
C SER A 376 22.72 4.15 -14.67
N ILE A 377 23.11 3.26 -13.75
CA ILE A 377 22.99 3.49 -12.31
C ILE A 377 23.69 4.79 -11.87
N HIS A 378 24.80 5.16 -12.52
CA HIS A 378 25.55 6.37 -12.19
C HIS A 378 24.80 7.66 -12.55
N ASP A 379 23.96 7.62 -13.59
CA ASP A 379 23.17 8.76 -14.05
C ASP A 379 21.85 8.92 -13.29
N LEU A 380 21.46 7.91 -12.50
CA LEU A 380 20.19 7.87 -11.78
C LEU A 380 19.92 9.11 -10.89
N PRO A 381 20.89 9.67 -10.13
CA PRO A 381 20.66 10.90 -9.37
C PRO A 381 20.27 12.09 -10.25
N ASN A 382 20.91 12.23 -11.41
CA ASN A 382 20.62 13.31 -12.34
C ASN A 382 19.26 13.10 -13.02
N ALA A 383 18.97 11.87 -13.46
CA ALA A 383 17.68 11.53 -14.05
C ALA A 383 16.52 11.78 -13.07
N TRP A 384 16.70 11.44 -11.79
CA TRP A 384 15.77 11.76 -10.72
C TRP A 384 15.51 13.26 -10.61
N ASN A 385 16.57 14.08 -10.56
CA ASN A 385 16.45 15.52 -10.42
C ASN A 385 15.73 16.17 -11.61
N VAL A 386 16.03 15.72 -12.84
CA VAL A 386 15.34 16.16 -14.06
C VAL A 386 13.84 15.87 -13.97
N LYS A 387 13.46 14.65 -13.56
CA LYS A 387 12.06 14.24 -13.43
C LYS A 387 11.31 14.98 -12.32
N MET A 388 11.95 15.21 -11.17
CA MET A 388 11.38 16.05 -10.10
C MET A 388 11.13 17.48 -10.59
N GLN A 389 12.06 18.07 -11.34
CA GLN A 389 11.88 19.39 -11.91
C GLN A 389 10.75 19.43 -12.95
N GLU A 390 10.66 18.42 -13.82
CA GLU A 390 9.62 18.33 -14.85
C GLU A 390 8.21 18.23 -14.23
N TYR A 391 8.04 17.43 -13.18
CA TYR A 391 6.71 17.09 -12.66
C TYR A 391 6.26 17.96 -11.49
N LEU A 392 7.20 18.37 -10.64
CA LEU A 392 6.92 19.10 -9.41
C LEU A 392 7.51 20.52 -9.41
N GLY A 393 8.30 20.88 -10.42
CA GLY A 393 8.91 22.21 -10.51
C GLY A 393 10.05 22.46 -9.50
N ILE A 394 10.50 21.42 -8.81
CA ILE A 394 11.53 21.51 -7.75
C ILE A 394 12.65 20.50 -7.97
N THR A 395 13.85 20.86 -7.54
CA THR A 395 15.03 19.97 -7.59
C THR A 395 15.51 19.65 -6.17
N PRO A 396 15.67 18.37 -5.80
CA PRO A 396 16.19 17.99 -4.50
C PRO A 396 17.57 18.62 -4.25
N PRO A 397 17.82 19.21 -3.06
CA PRO A 397 19.11 19.83 -2.74
C PRO A 397 20.22 18.81 -2.43
N ASP A 398 19.88 17.54 -2.20
CA ASP A 398 20.81 16.45 -1.93
C ASP A 398 20.20 15.09 -2.30
N ASN A 399 21.02 14.04 -2.28
CA ASN A 399 20.57 12.70 -2.62
C ASN A 399 19.63 12.08 -1.57
N ALA A 400 19.67 12.47 -0.29
CA ALA A 400 18.78 11.90 0.74
C ALA A 400 17.33 12.34 0.59
N ARG A 401 17.13 13.55 0.06
CA ARG A 401 15.83 14.08 -0.38
C ARG A 401 15.55 13.77 -1.85
N GLY A 402 16.56 13.35 -2.61
CA GLY A 402 16.48 12.85 -3.98
C GLY A 402 16.43 11.32 -4.07
N VAL A 403 17.31 10.75 -4.90
CA VAL A 403 17.33 9.31 -5.26
C VAL A 403 17.43 8.32 -4.08
N LEU A 404 18.02 8.71 -2.94
CA LEU A 404 18.14 7.86 -1.74
C LEU A 404 16.95 8.00 -0.79
N GLN A 405 15.90 8.71 -1.19
CA GLN A 405 14.79 9.02 -0.31
C GLN A 405 14.09 7.78 0.22
N ASP A 406 13.80 6.83 -0.66
CA ASP A 406 13.03 5.63 -0.36
C ASP A 406 13.93 4.40 -0.21
N VAL A 407 13.48 3.46 0.63
CA VAL A 407 14.17 2.21 0.93
C VAL A 407 13.97 1.12 -0.13
N HIS A 408 12.89 1.17 -0.90
CA HIS A 408 12.41 0.07 -1.77
C HIS A 408 13.50 -0.55 -2.67
N TRP A 409 14.33 0.27 -3.29
CA TRP A 409 15.40 -0.23 -4.15
C TRP A 409 16.58 -0.86 -3.39
N SER A 410 16.77 -0.53 -2.11
CA SER A 410 17.75 -1.21 -1.27
C SER A 410 17.36 -2.65 -0.98
N SER A 411 16.06 -2.98 -0.93
CA SER A 411 15.57 -4.36 -0.82
C SER A 411 15.33 -5.05 -2.17
N GLY A 412 15.60 -4.38 -3.30
CA GLY A 412 15.33 -4.92 -4.63
C GLY A 412 13.85 -4.94 -5.01
N SER A 413 13.02 -4.11 -4.39
CA SER A 413 11.58 -4.02 -4.64
C SER A 413 11.25 -3.18 -5.87
N PHE A 414 11.60 -3.69 -7.06
CA PHE A 414 11.19 -3.14 -8.36
C PHE A 414 9.82 -3.70 -8.76
N GLY A 415 8.97 -2.89 -9.39
CA GLY A 415 7.57 -3.26 -9.67
C GLY A 415 6.58 -2.80 -8.60
N TYR A 416 7.06 -2.33 -7.44
CA TYR A 416 6.25 -2.07 -6.25
C TYR A 416 5.51 -0.73 -6.35
N PHE A 417 6.21 0.36 -6.68
CA PHE A 417 5.66 1.72 -6.56
C PHE A 417 4.35 1.99 -7.31
N PRO A 418 4.10 1.44 -8.53
CA PRO A 418 2.84 1.69 -9.23
C PRO A 418 1.60 1.33 -8.43
N THR A 419 1.70 0.35 -7.54
CA THR A 419 0.57 -0.13 -6.71
C THR A 419 0.01 0.97 -5.81
N TYR A 420 0.83 1.92 -5.37
CA TYR A 420 0.36 3.08 -4.60
C TYR A 420 -0.62 3.96 -5.39
N SER A 421 -0.28 4.28 -6.64
CA SER A 421 -1.15 5.08 -7.51
C SER A 421 -2.38 4.30 -7.96
N VAL A 422 -2.22 3.01 -8.26
CA VAL A 422 -3.34 2.11 -8.55
C VAL A 422 -4.36 2.11 -7.40
N GLY A 423 -3.89 2.08 -6.16
CA GLY A 423 -4.75 2.18 -4.98
C GLY A 423 -5.55 3.47 -4.90
N ASN A 424 -4.92 4.63 -5.10
CA ASN A 424 -5.61 5.92 -5.15
C ASN A 424 -6.72 5.95 -6.22
N ILE A 425 -6.41 5.41 -7.40
CA ILE A 425 -7.34 5.38 -8.53
C ILE A 425 -8.53 4.48 -8.22
N PHE A 426 -8.25 3.27 -7.75
CA PHE A 426 -9.30 2.30 -7.45
C PHE A 426 -10.17 2.76 -6.26
N ALA A 427 -9.59 3.42 -5.26
CA ALA A 427 -10.33 4.01 -4.15
C ALA A 427 -11.39 5.00 -4.63
N ALA A 428 -11.01 5.93 -5.53
CA ALA A 428 -11.93 6.92 -6.08
C ALA A 428 -13.03 6.27 -6.95
N GLN A 429 -12.66 5.28 -7.78
CA GLN A 429 -13.62 4.53 -8.59
C GLN A 429 -14.62 3.75 -7.73
N LEU A 430 -14.17 3.10 -6.66
CA LEU A 430 -15.04 2.44 -5.68
C LEU A 430 -15.96 3.43 -4.99
N PHE A 431 -15.42 4.58 -4.55
CA PHE A 431 -16.21 5.58 -3.83
C PHE A 431 -17.28 6.23 -4.72
N ASP A 432 -17.02 6.41 -6.01
CA ASP A 432 -18.05 6.82 -6.98
C ASP A 432 -19.18 5.77 -7.07
N GLN A 433 -18.85 4.48 -7.04
CA GLN A 433 -19.86 3.43 -7.01
C GLN A 433 -20.64 3.43 -5.69
N VAL A 434 -19.96 3.62 -4.55
CA VAL A 434 -20.62 3.78 -3.24
C VAL A 434 -21.62 4.93 -3.29
N LYS A 435 -21.29 6.08 -3.89
CA LYS A 435 -22.22 7.21 -4.00
C LYS A 435 -23.46 6.89 -4.86
N LYS A 436 -23.33 6.03 -5.87
CA LYS A 436 -24.48 5.58 -6.67
C LYS A 436 -25.39 4.66 -5.87
N ASP A 437 -24.80 3.73 -5.12
CA ASP A 437 -25.54 2.72 -4.36
C ASP A 437 -26.11 3.29 -3.04
N LEU A 438 -25.42 4.26 -2.45
CA LEU A 438 -25.76 4.96 -1.22
C LEU A 438 -25.77 6.49 -1.46
N PRO A 439 -26.82 7.05 -2.07
CA PRO A 439 -26.88 8.49 -2.39
C PRO A 439 -26.77 9.43 -1.18
N ASP A 440 -27.06 8.94 0.03
CA ASP A 440 -26.98 9.71 1.28
C ASP A 440 -25.63 9.53 2.02
N ILE A 441 -24.63 8.90 1.40
CA ILE A 441 -23.37 8.54 2.07
C ILE A 441 -22.63 9.76 2.63
N GLU A 442 -22.51 10.86 1.89
CA GLU A 442 -21.80 12.05 2.36
C GLU A 442 -22.48 12.67 3.59
N THR A 443 -23.81 12.73 3.58
CA THR A 443 -24.60 13.22 4.74
C THR A 443 -24.49 12.25 5.93
N SER A 444 -24.36 10.96 5.67
CA SER A 444 -24.15 9.94 6.70
C SER A 444 -22.77 10.07 7.35
N LEU A 445 -21.72 10.30 6.57
CA LEU A 445 -20.36 10.57 7.06
C LEU A 445 -20.32 11.84 7.92
N GLU A 446 -21.03 12.90 7.53
CA GLU A 446 -21.17 14.13 8.32
C GLU A 446 -21.83 13.92 9.69
N LYS A 447 -22.59 12.83 9.86
CA LYS A 447 -23.22 12.42 11.12
C LYS A 447 -22.45 11.33 11.86
N GLY A 448 -21.27 10.95 11.38
CA GLY A 448 -20.44 9.89 11.97
C GLY A 448 -20.94 8.47 11.71
N ALA A 449 -21.84 8.26 10.75
CA ALA A 449 -22.37 6.94 10.40
C ALA A 449 -21.43 6.17 9.45
N PHE A 450 -20.17 6.02 9.85
CA PHE A 450 -19.11 5.36 9.06
C PHE A 450 -19.41 3.88 8.78
N GLN A 451 -20.16 3.22 9.67
CA GLN A 451 -20.56 1.84 9.51
C GLN A 451 -21.31 1.57 8.20
N LYS A 452 -22.07 2.55 7.68
CA LYS A 452 -22.76 2.40 6.38
C LYS A 452 -21.79 2.13 5.22
N LEU A 453 -20.66 2.84 5.18
CA LEU A 453 -19.62 2.62 4.18
C LEU A 453 -18.99 1.24 4.38
N LEU A 454 -18.64 0.91 5.63
CA LEU A 454 -18.02 -0.36 5.95
C LEU A 454 -18.93 -1.55 5.59
N ASP A 455 -20.21 -1.49 5.91
CA ASP A 455 -21.21 -2.51 5.59
C ASP A 455 -21.39 -2.70 4.09
N TRP A 456 -21.18 -1.66 3.28
CA TRP A 456 -21.15 -1.79 1.82
C TRP A 456 -19.86 -2.45 1.33
N LEU A 457 -18.70 -2.07 1.88
CA LEU A 457 -17.40 -2.62 1.46
C LEU A 457 -17.26 -4.11 1.81
N ARG A 458 -17.84 -4.54 2.94
CA ARG A 458 -17.75 -5.91 3.45
C ARG A 458 -18.15 -6.98 2.41
N PRO A 459 -19.39 -7.01 1.89
CA PRO A 459 -19.81 -8.02 0.93
C PRO A 459 -19.31 -7.77 -0.49
N ASN A 460 -19.08 -6.51 -0.89
CA ASN A 460 -18.70 -6.15 -2.26
C ASN A 460 -17.21 -6.33 -2.55
N LEU A 461 -16.35 -6.21 -1.52
CA LEU A 461 -14.90 -6.25 -1.69
C LEU A 461 -14.22 -7.12 -0.63
N HIS A 462 -14.44 -6.82 0.66
CA HIS A 462 -13.60 -7.40 1.72
C HIS A 462 -13.75 -8.91 1.82
N ALA A 463 -14.98 -9.42 1.79
CA ALA A 463 -15.29 -10.84 1.95
C ALA A 463 -14.62 -11.75 0.91
N HIS A 464 -14.18 -11.19 -0.22
CA HIS A 464 -13.58 -11.93 -1.32
C HIS A 464 -12.10 -12.26 -1.14
N GLY A 465 -11.38 -11.58 -0.23
CA GLY A 465 -9.94 -11.77 -0.06
C GLY A 465 -9.20 -11.73 -1.41
N ARG A 466 -8.41 -12.77 -1.73
CA ARG A 466 -7.63 -12.89 -2.99
C ARG A 466 -8.34 -13.62 -4.13
N LYS A 467 -9.66 -13.85 -4.03
CA LYS A 467 -10.40 -14.62 -5.06
C LYS A 467 -10.35 -13.99 -6.44
N PHE A 468 -10.29 -12.66 -6.51
CA PHE A 468 -10.36 -11.90 -7.75
C PHE A 468 -9.14 -10.99 -7.90
N THR A 469 -8.70 -10.78 -9.14
CA THR A 469 -7.73 -9.73 -9.48
C THR A 469 -8.37 -8.34 -9.37
N LEU A 470 -7.55 -7.28 -9.38
CA LEU A 470 -8.08 -5.92 -9.34
C LEU A 470 -9.02 -5.62 -10.51
N ASP A 471 -8.68 -6.02 -11.74
CA ASP A 471 -9.56 -5.75 -12.91
C ASP A 471 -10.88 -6.52 -12.80
N GLU A 472 -10.85 -7.77 -12.32
CA GLU A 472 -12.07 -8.55 -12.03
C GLU A 472 -12.94 -7.85 -10.98
N LEU A 473 -12.34 -7.35 -9.89
CA LEU A 473 -13.04 -6.58 -8.85
C LEU A 473 -13.62 -5.27 -9.38
N ALA A 474 -12.85 -4.50 -10.15
CA ALA A 474 -13.30 -3.25 -10.74
C ALA A 474 -14.53 -3.46 -11.63
N ARG A 475 -14.49 -4.46 -12.51
CA ARG A 475 -15.64 -4.80 -13.38
C ARG A 475 -16.82 -5.31 -12.59
N ARG A 476 -16.61 -6.20 -11.62
CA ARG A 476 -17.68 -6.79 -10.79
C ARG A 476 -18.42 -5.74 -9.99
N ILE A 477 -17.68 -4.80 -9.37
CA ILE A 477 -18.25 -3.82 -8.45
C ILE A 477 -18.79 -2.60 -9.21
N THR A 478 -18.06 -2.11 -10.20
CA THR A 478 -18.37 -0.82 -10.86
C THR A 478 -18.92 -0.95 -12.28
N GLY A 479 -18.93 -2.16 -12.84
CA GLY A 479 -19.35 -2.44 -14.22
C GLY A 479 -18.30 -2.09 -15.28
N GLU A 480 -17.13 -1.56 -14.88
CA GLU A 480 -16.12 -1.02 -15.79
C GLU A 480 -14.71 -1.44 -15.32
N PRO A 481 -13.71 -1.52 -16.23
CA PRO A 481 -12.31 -1.75 -15.83
C PRO A 481 -11.76 -0.63 -14.96
N LEU A 482 -10.56 -0.83 -14.39
CA LEU A 482 -9.83 0.24 -13.73
C LEU A 482 -9.65 1.45 -14.66
N GLN A 483 -9.90 2.65 -14.13
CA GLN A 483 -9.92 3.88 -14.92
C GLN A 483 -9.60 5.10 -14.06
N THR A 484 -9.07 6.17 -14.68
CA THR A 484 -8.56 7.35 -13.98
C THR A 484 -9.56 8.51 -13.83
N ARG A 485 -10.69 8.49 -14.54
CA ARG A 485 -11.69 9.57 -14.59
C ARG A 485 -12.29 9.89 -13.23
N SER A 486 -12.56 8.88 -12.40
CA SER A 486 -13.10 9.06 -11.05
C SER A 486 -12.10 9.79 -10.16
N PHE A 487 -10.85 9.36 -10.19
CA PHE A 487 -9.76 9.97 -9.43
C PHE A 487 -9.48 11.41 -9.86
N ILE A 488 -9.38 11.66 -11.17
CA ILE A 488 -9.16 13.00 -11.72
C ILE A 488 -10.32 13.93 -11.36
N THR A 489 -11.56 13.46 -11.48
CA THR A 489 -12.76 14.25 -11.12
C THR A 489 -12.78 14.56 -9.63
N TYR A 490 -12.47 13.58 -8.78
CA TYR A 490 -12.34 13.78 -7.33
C TYR A 490 -11.34 14.89 -7.00
N LEU A 491 -10.11 14.81 -7.54
CA LEU A 491 -9.08 15.82 -7.27
C LEU A 491 -9.49 17.19 -7.79
N LYS A 492 -9.96 17.30 -9.04
CA LYS A 492 -10.38 18.57 -9.62
C LYS A 492 -11.50 19.24 -8.84
N ASN A 493 -12.51 18.48 -8.42
CA ASN A 493 -13.64 19.03 -7.67
C ASN A 493 -13.18 19.49 -6.28
N LYS A 494 -12.50 18.63 -5.52
CA LYS A 494 -12.06 18.93 -4.15
C LYS A 494 -11.08 20.09 -4.12
N PHE A 495 -10.02 20.04 -4.93
CA PHE A 495 -8.96 21.03 -4.88
C PHE A 495 -9.30 22.30 -5.68
N GLY A 496 -10.13 22.20 -6.72
CA GLY A 496 -10.70 23.38 -7.37
C GLY A 496 -11.55 24.20 -6.41
N GLU A 497 -12.31 23.55 -5.54
CA GLU A 497 -13.10 24.23 -4.50
C GLU A 497 -12.21 24.85 -3.41
N ILE A 498 -11.24 24.10 -2.85
CA ILE A 498 -10.36 24.59 -1.77
C ILE A 498 -9.52 25.80 -2.22
N TYR A 499 -9.04 25.80 -3.47
CA TYR A 499 -8.13 26.83 -4.01
C TYR A 499 -8.83 27.84 -4.96
N GLY A 500 -10.14 27.69 -5.19
CA GLY A 500 -10.94 28.56 -6.04
C GLY A 500 -10.44 28.63 -7.48
N LEU A 501 -10.31 27.47 -8.14
CA LEU A 501 -9.83 27.33 -9.52
C LEU A 501 -10.95 27.20 -10.54
#